data_AF-A0A523VMC3-F1
#
_entry.id   AF-A0A523VMC3-F1
#
_cell.length_a   1.000
_cell.length_b   1.000
_cell.length_c   1.000
_cell.angle_alpha   90.00
_cell.angle_beta   90.00
_cell.angle_gamma   90.00
#
_symmetry.space_group_name_H-M   'P 1'
#
loop_
_entity.id
_entity.type
_entity.pdbx_description
1 polymer ?
#
loop_
_entity_poly.entity_id
_entity_poly.type
_entity_poly.pdbx_seq_one_letter_code
_entity_poly.pdbx_strand_id
1 'polypeptide(L)' 'MHKVVCAECGKECEVPFKPDGSRPVYCQECYRNKRPQRRRY' A
#
# COMPACT_ATOMS: atom_id res chain seq x y z
N MET A 1 -11.71 10.15 1.66
CA MET A 1 -10.80 9.54 0.66
C MET A 1 -9.57 10.42 0.58
N HIS A 2 -8.41 9.96 1.04
CA HIS A 2 -7.15 10.69 0.91
C HIS A 2 -6.40 10.15 -0.30
N LYS A 3 -6.08 11.02 -1.26
CA LYS A 3 -5.22 10.68 -2.38
C LYS A 3 -3.78 10.54 -1.89
N VAL A 4 -3.18 9.40 -2.16
CA VAL A 4 -1.81 9.06 -1.75
C VAL A 4 -1.08 8.39 -2.90
N VAL A 5 0.23 8.59 -2.95
CA VAL A 5 1.09 7.96 -3.93
C VAL A 5 1.67 6.69 -3.32
N CYS A 6 1.57 5.57 -4.02
CA CYS A 6 2.18 4.32 -3.60
C CYS A 6 3.71 4.47 -3.57
N ALA A 7 4.32 4.22 -2.41
CA ALA A 7 5.77 4.33 -2.24
C ALA A 7 6.57 3.26 -3.01
N GLU A 8 5.92 2.21 -3.52
CA GLU A 8 6.57 1.12 -4.25
C GLU A 8 6.42 1.27 -5.77
N CYS A 9 5.23 1.62 -6.27
CA CYS A 9 4.96 1.71 -7.71
C CYS A 9 4.68 3.13 -8.22
N GLY A 10 4.59 4.14 -7.35
CA GLY A 10 4.33 5.53 -7.73
C GLY A 10 2.92 5.83 -8.22
N LYS A 11 1.99 4.87 -8.16
CA LYS A 11 0.59 5.08 -8.57
C LYS A 11 -0.20 5.89 -7.54
N GLU A 12 -1.10 6.74 -8.01
CA GLU A 12 -2.08 7.43 -7.18
C GLU A 12 -3.18 6.47 -6.74
N CYS A 13 -3.50 6.44 -5.46
CA CYS A 13 -4.55 5.61 -4.87
C CYS A 13 -5.35 6.40 -3.84
N GLU A 14 -6.58 5.99 -3.59
CA GLU A 14 -7.44 6.59 -2.59
C GLU A 14 -7.50 5.69 -1.35
N VAL A 15 -7.08 6.21 -0.21
CA VAL A 15 -7.09 5.48 1.05
C VAL A 15 -8.06 6.11 2.06
N PRO A 16 -8.72 5.32 2.91
CA PRO A 16 -9.63 5.82 3.92
C PRO A 16 -8.91 6.33 5.19
N PHE A 17 -7.59 6.17 5.28
CA PHE A 17 -6.77 6.59 6.41
C PHE A 17 -5.91 7.80 6.07
N LYS A 18 -5.57 8.61 7.07
CA LYS A 18 -4.73 9.79 6.90
C LYS A 18 -3.26 9.34 6.81
N PRO A 19 -2.54 9.58 5.70
CA PRO A 19 -1.13 9.25 5.60
C PRO A 19 -0.34 10.12 6.60
N ASP A 20 0.29 9.49 7.59
CA ASP A 20 1.06 10.18 8.63
C ASP A 20 2.46 10.60 8.18
N GLY A 21 2.85 10.28 6.93
CA GLY A 21 4.17 10.60 6.37
C GLY A 21 5.33 9.83 7.01
N SER A 22 5.12 9.20 8.17
CA SER A 22 6.10 8.36 8.85
C SER A 22 6.08 6.93 8.31
N ARG A 23 4.94 6.46 7.80
CA ARG A 23 4.79 5.15 7.16
C ARG A 23 4.52 5.25 5.65
N PRO A 24 5.24 4.45 4.82
CA PRO A 24 5.00 4.40 3.39
C PRO A 24 3.62 3.78 3.11
N VAL A 25 2.84 4.45 2.25
CA VAL A 25 1.55 3.94 1.81
C VAL A 25 1.73 3.07 0.57
N TYR A 26 1.04 1.94 0.54
CA TYR A 26 1.08 1.01 -0.57
C TYR A 26 -0.31 0.85 -1.18
N CYS A 27 -0.35 0.71 -2.51
CA CYS A 27 -1.58 0.32 -3.19
C CYS A 27 -1.94 -1.13 -2.86
N GLN A 28 -3.20 -1.51 -3.14
CA GLN A 28 -3.71 -2.85 -2.85
C GLN A 28 -2.89 -3.95 -3.54
N GLU A 29 -2.34 -3.66 -4.74
CA GLU A 29 -1.48 -4.56 -5.50
C GLU A 29 -0.14 -4.79 -4.79
N CYS A 30 0.59 -3.71 -4.48
CA CYS A 30 1.87 -3.76 -3.76
C CYS A 30 1.71 -4.40 -2.38
N TYR A 31 0.64 -4.06 -1.65
CA TYR A 31 0.35 -4.67 -0.35
C TYR A 31 0.07 -6.18 -0.45
N ARG A 32 -0.65 -6.62 -1.49
CA ARG A 32 -0.88 -8.05 -1.77
C ARG A 32 0.42 -8.78 -2.10
N ASN A 33 1.29 -8.18 -2.91
CA ASN A 33 2.56 -8.77 -3.31
C ASN A 33 3.56 -8.85 -2.14
N LYS A 34 3.57 -7.84 -1.25
CA LYS A 34 4.40 -7.82 -0.06
C LYS A 34 4.00 -8.82 1.01
N ARG A 35 2.77 -9.31 1.00
CA ARG A 35 2.34 -10.32 1.97
C ARG A 35 2.94 -11.63 1.50
N PRO A 36 4.01 -12.17 2.12
CA PRO A 36 4.54 -13.46 1.71
C PRO A 36 3.37 -14.43 1.81
N GLN A 37 3.01 -15.00 0.66
CA GLN A 37 2.03 -16.07 0.61
C GLN A 37 2.56 -17.10 1.59
N ARG A 38 1.96 -17.16 2.78
CA ARG A 38 2.32 -18.14 3.80
C ARG A 38 2.13 -19.47 3.09
N ARG A 39 3.24 -20.06 2.65
CA ARG A 39 3.26 -21.36 1.99
C ARG A 39 2.56 -22.29 2.97
N ARG A 40 1.32 -22.62 2.65
CA ARG A 40 0.62 -23.74 3.26
C ARG A 40 1.26 -24.96 2.63
N TYR A 41 2.17 -25.57 3.38
CA TYR A 41 2.53 -26.96 3.19
C TYR A 41 1.39 -27.81 3.76
#